data_AF-A0A8X6MV47-F1
#
_entry.id   AF-A0A8X6MV47-F1
#
_cell.length_a   1.000
_cell.length_b   1.000
_cell.length_c   1.000
_cell.angle_alpha   90.00
_cell.angle_beta   90.00
_cell.angle_gamma   90.00
#
_symmetry.space_group_name_H-M   'P 1'
#
loop_
_entity.id
_entity.type
_entity.pdbx_description
1 polymer ?
#
loop_
_entity_poly.entity_id
_entity_poly.type
_entity_poly.pdbx_seq_one_letter_code
_entity_poly.pdbx_strand_id
1 'polypeptide(L)'
;MRDHKLLLLLALVLITALEFSEGQGCDDNEHFVECVNPCNTCRLRAVNCDIICEEGCDCLPGHLRDDEGLCVPSEFCAASPAKYESIEEIVEDKRRRKCRWKYRRECRRCRKKCSKKGMIGVYQHKKCICKN
;
A
#
# COMPACT_ATOMS: atom_id res chain seq x y z
N MET A 1 -35.21 -11.27 -47.10
CA MET A 1 -33.86 -10.70 -46.82
C MET A 1 -33.88 -9.32 -46.14
N ARG A 2 -35.05 -8.69 -45.89
CA ARG A 2 -35.14 -7.33 -45.33
C ARG A 2 -35.33 -7.29 -43.81
N ASP A 3 -35.81 -8.39 -43.22
CA ASP A 3 -36.21 -8.44 -41.81
C ASP A 3 -35.08 -8.90 -40.88
N HIS A 4 -34.15 -9.72 -41.38
CA HIS A 4 -32.97 -10.14 -40.61
C HIS A 4 -32.04 -8.97 -40.30
N LYS A 5 -31.89 -8.01 -41.22
CA LYS A 5 -31.08 -6.81 -40.98
C LYS A 5 -31.68 -5.95 -39.87
N LEU A 6 -33.01 -5.82 -39.85
CA LEU A 6 -33.74 -5.11 -38.80
C LEU A 6 -33.62 -5.83 -37.46
N LEU A 7 -33.79 -7.15 -37.43
CA LEU A 7 -33.60 -7.97 -36.23
C LEU A 7 -32.18 -7.90 -35.67
N LEU A 8 -31.16 -7.93 -36.54
CA LEU A 8 -29.76 -7.82 -36.13
C LEU A 8 -29.43 -6.43 -35.57
N LEU A 9 -29.99 -5.36 -36.17
CA LEU A 9 -29.82 -4.01 -35.65
C LEU A 9 -30.50 -3.84 -34.28
N LEU A 10 -31.72 -4.37 -34.11
CA LEU A 10 -32.41 -4.34 -32.81
C LEU A 10 -31.67 -5.13 -31.74
N ALA A 11 -31.11 -6.30 -32.10
CA ALA A 11 -30.31 -7.10 -31.18
C ALA A 11 -29.02 -6.37 -30.76
N LEU A 12 -28.32 -5.71 -31.70
CA LEU A 12 -27.12 -4.92 -31.39
C LEU A 12 -27.43 -3.75 -30.44
N VAL A 13 -28.53 -3.03 -30.68
CA VAL A 13 -28.96 -1.92 -29.80
C VAL A 13 -29.30 -2.43 -28.40
N LEU A 14 -30.00 -3.56 -28.29
CA LEU A 14 -30.30 -4.21 -27.01
C LEU A 14 -29.03 -4.65 -26.27
N ILE A 15 -28.07 -5.25 -26.98
CA ILE A 15 -26.78 -5.67 -26.39
C ILE A 15 -26.00 -4.46 -25.86
N THR A 16 -25.90 -3.37 -26.63
CA THR A 16 -25.20 -2.16 -26.19
C THR A 16 -25.88 -1.44 -25.03
N ALA A 17 -27.21 -1.53 -24.93
CA ALA A 17 -27.96 -0.91 -23.83
C ALA A 17 -27.79 -1.66 -22.49
N LEU A 18 -27.45 -2.95 -22.52
CA LEU A 18 -27.22 -3.75 -21.31
C LEU A 18 -25.84 -3.50 -20.68
N GLU A 19 -24.90 -2.91 -21.41
CA GLU A 19 -23.56 -2.55 -20.89
C GLU A 19 -23.52 -1.12 -20.31
N PHE A 20 -24.61 -0.36 -20.42
CA PHE A 20 -24.67 1.04 -20.02
C PHE A 20 -25.20 1.21 -18.58
N SER A 21 -24.43 0.70 -17.62
CA SER A 21 -24.57 1.08 -16.21
C SER A 21 -23.28 1.78 -15.79
N GLU A 22 -23.00 2.95 -16.36
CA GLU A 22 -21.98 3.84 -15.77
C GLU A 22 -22.52 4.38 -14.44
N GLY A 23 -21.77 4.11 -13.38
CA GLY A 23 -22.17 4.22 -11.99
C GLY A 23 -22.75 5.58 -11.61
N GLN A 24 -23.99 5.56 -11.15
CA GLN A 24 -24.49 6.54 -10.20
C GLN A 24 -24.18 6.03 -8.79
N GLY A 25 -22.90 6.00 -8.44
CA GLY A 25 -22.43 5.51 -7.16
C GLY A 25 -20.91 5.45 -7.13
N CYS A 26 -20.34 5.50 -5.94
CA CYS A 26 -18.91 5.25 -5.75
C CYS A 26 -18.53 3.84 -6.23
N ASP A 27 -17.24 3.66 -6.52
CA ASP A 27 -16.72 2.38 -7.00
C ASP A 27 -16.76 1.30 -5.90
N ASP A 28 -16.34 0.08 -6.24
CA ASP A 28 -16.24 -1.02 -5.30
C ASP A 28 -15.39 -0.64 -4.08
N ASN A 29 -15.90 -0.99 -2.89
CA ASN A 29 -15.31 -0.69 -1.59
C ASN A 29 -15.17 0.81 -1.26
N GLU A 30 -16.02 1.63 -1.87
CA GLU A 30 -16.13 3.06 -1.57
C GLU A 30 -17.53 3.44 -1.07
N HIS A 31 -17.60 4.59 -0.41
CA HIS A 31 -18.86 5.24 -0.06
C HIS A 31 -18.74 6.75 -0.22
N PHE A 32 -19.86 7.39 -0.52
CA PHE A 32 -19.91 8.84 -0.62
C PHE A 32 -19.81 9.46 0.77
N VAL A 33 -18.95 10.47 0.90
CA VAL A 33 -18.75 11.25 2.11
C VAL A 33 -18.71 12.73 1.77
N GLU A 34 -19.15 13.57 2.72
CA GLU A 34 -19.04 15.03 2.61
C GLU A 34 -17.58 15.50 2.73
N CYS A 35 -16.70 14.63 3.23
CA CYS A 35 -15.30 14.94 3.50
C CYS A 35 -14.41 13.73 3.25
N VAL A 36 -13.86 13.62 2.04
CA VAL A 36 -12.91 12.56 1.69
C VAL A 36 -11.63 12.75 2.49
N ASN A 37 -11.10 11.65 3.05
CA ASN A 37 -9.81 11.65 3.71
C ASN A 37 -8.68 11.39 2.69
N PRO A 38 -7.94 12.40 2.20
CA PRO A 38 -6.88 12.21 1.20
C PRO A 38 -5.70 11.39 1.74
N CYS A 39 -5.64 11.20 3.07
CA CYS A 39 -4.60 10.44 3.74
C CYS A 39 -4.92 8.95 3.80
N ASN A 40 -6.12 8.53 3.37
CA ASN A 40 -6.61 7.15 3.44
C ASN A 40 -6.01 6.28 2.32
N THR A 41 -4.68 6.31 2.18
CA THR A 41 -3.94 5.63 1.10
C THR A 41 -2.95 4.61 1.67
N CYS A 42 -2.60 3.59 0.88
CA CYS A 42 -1.59 2.60 1.25
C CYS A 42 -0.20 3.22 1.49
N ARG A 43 0.13 4.33 0.82
CA ARG A 43 1.44 5.01 0.90
C ARG A 43 1.59 5.89 2.13
N LEU A 44 0.55 6.63 2.51
CA LEU A 44 0.62 7.68 3.53
C LEU A 44 0.15 7.17 4.89
N ARG A 45 0.94 6.31 5.53
CA ARG A 45 0.77 6.05 6.97
C ARG A 45 1.39 7.18 7.80
N ALA A 46 0.67 8.30 7.85
CA ALA A 46 0.76 9.35 8.88
C ALA A 46 2.12 10.03 9.13
N VAL A 47 2.60 10.90 8.22
CA VAL A 47 3.70 11.82 8.60
C VAL A 47 3.38 13.29 8.40
N ASN A 48 2.68 13.69 7.33
CA ASN A 48 2.11 15.03 7.17
C ASN A 48 1.09 14.93 6.04
N CYS A 49 -0.19 15.03 6.36
CA CYS A 49 -1.24 15.06 5.36
C CYS A 49 -2.02 16.35 5.58
N ASP A 50 -1.95 17.24 4.60
CA ASP A 50 -2.72 18.47 4.61
C ASP A 50 -4.15 18.11 4.23
N ILE A 51 -5.06 18.26 5.18
CA ILE A 51 -6.46 17.87 5.02
C ILE A 51 -7.18 19.02 4.33
N ILE A 52 -7.13 19.03 3.00
CA ILE A 52 -8.15 19.72 2.21
C ILE A 52 -9.30 18.73 2.07
N CYS A 53 -10.45 19.13 2.58
CA CYS A 53 -11.65 18.31 2.64
C CYS A 53 -12.57 18.70 1.48
N GLU A 54 -12.91 17.73 0.64
CA GLU A 54 -13.85 17.87 -0.48
C GLU A 54 -14.86 16.72 -0.42
N GLU A 55 -16.07 16.96 -0.90
CA GLU A 55 -17.10 15.92 -1.04
C GLU A 55 -16.72 14.93 -2.15
N GLY A 56 -17.02 13.64 -1.96
CA GLY A 56 -16.65 12.62 -2.93
C GLY A 56 -16.68 11.19 -2.36
N CYS A 57 -16.01 10.28 -3.05
CA CYS A 57 -15.95 8.86 -2.67
C CYS A 57 -14.69 8.55 -1.85
N ASP A 58 -14.87 7.96 -0.68
CA ASP A 58 -13.80 7.50 0.20
C ASP A 58 -13.91 5.99 0.44
N CYS A 59 -12.77 5.35 0.71
CA CYS A 59 -12.72 3.93 0.98
C CYS A 59 -13.59 3.58 2.20
N LEU A 60 -14.27 2.43 2.12
CA LEU A 60 -14.98 1.86 3.26
C LEU A 60 -14.03 1.67 4.46
N PRO A 61 -14.55 1.68 5.70
CA PRO A 61 -13.76 1.35 6.87
C PRO A 61 -12.99 0.02 6.70
N GLY A 62 -11.69 0.04 7.03
CA GLY A 62 -10.81 -1.12 6.85
C GLY A 62 -10.21 -1.25 5.45
N HIS A 63 -10.55 -0.36 4.51
CA HIS A 63 -9.96 -0.27 3.17
C HIS A 63 -9.10 0.98 3.04
N LEU A 64 -8.14 0.93 2.12
CA LEU A 64 -7.20 2.01 1.83
C LEU A 64 -7.01 2.09 0.32
N ARG A 65 -6.84 3.31 -0.20
CA ARG A 65 -6.62 3.54 -1.63
C ARG A 65 -5.18 3.16 -2.00
N ASP A 66 -5.02 2.26 -2.95
CA ASP A 66 -3.71 1.84 -3.43
C ASP A 66 -3.12 2.82 -4.46
N ASP A 67 -2.02 2.41 -5.10
CA ASP A 67 -1.29 3.22 -6.07
C ASP A 67 -1.97 3.27 -7.45
N GLU A 68 -2.91 2.35 -7.70
CA GLU A 68 -3.74 2.28 -8.90
C GLU A 68 -5.04 3.09 -8.71
N GLY A 69 -5.29 3.57 -7.50
CA GLY A 69 -6.47 4.36 -7.14
C GLY A 69 -7.64 3.53 -6.63
N LEU A 70 -7.45 2.23 -6.38
CA LEU A 70 -8.51 1.31 -5.94
C LEU A 70 -8.53 1.17 -4.42
N CYS A 71 -9.73 1.09 -3.82
CA CYS A 71 -9.88 0.80 -2.40
C CYS A 71 -9.75 -0.70 -2.14
N VAL A 72 -8.63 -1.10 -1.54
CA VAL A 72 -8.33 -2.49 -1.19
C VAL A 72 -8.36 -2.69 0.32
N PRO A 73 -8.69 -3.90 0.83
CA PRO A 73 -8.59 -4.18 2.25
C PRO A 73 -7.19 -3.85 2.78
N SER A 74 -7.13 -3.17 3.93
CA SER A 74 -5.90 -2.57 4.45
C SER A 74 -4.78 -3.58 4.73
N GLU A 75 -5.11 -4.88 4.90
CA GLU A 75 -4.15 -5.97 4.95
C GLU A 75 -3.40 -6.21 3.63
N PHE A 76 -3.99 -5.86 2.48
CA PHE A 76 -3.39 -5.95 1.15
C PHE A 76 -2.57 -4.74 0.78
N CYS A 77 -2.68 -3.63 1.53
CA CYS A 77 -1.65 -2.61 1.49
C CYS A 77 -0.35 -3.26 1.98
N ALA A 78 0.47 -3.70 1.03
CA ALA A 78 1.86 -4.01 1.27
C ALA A 78 2.38 -2.88 2.15
N ALA A 79 2.86 -3.22 3.35
CA ALA A 79 3.31 -2.23 4.32
C ALA A 79 4.51 -1.48 3.74
N SER A 80 4.25 -0.51 2.89
CA SER A 80 5.25 0.26 2.19
C SER A 80 5.36 1.61 2.90
N PRO A 81 6.49 2.32 2.74
CA PRO A 81 6.46 3.15 1.55
C PRO A 81 7.82 3.28 0.83
N ALA A 82 7.74 3.33 -0.50
CA ALA A 82 8.65 4.06 -1.40
C ALA A 82 10.17 3.73 -1.39
N LYS A 83 10.62 2.59 -0.84
CA LYS A 83 12.06 2.33 -0.70
C LYS A 83 12.53 0.90 -0.95
N TYR A 84 11.61 -0.04 -1.09
CA TYR A 84 11.96 -1.45 -1.21
C TYR A 84 11.17 -2.04 -2.37
N GLU A 85 11.89 -2.59 -3.35
CA GLU A 85 11.32 -3.14 -4.59
C GLU A 85 10.86 -4.61 -4.40
N SER A 86 11.17 -5.24 -3.25
CA SER A 86 10.79 -6.63 -2.96
C SER A 86 10.65 -6.94 -1.46
N ILE A 87 9.91 -8.01 -1.15
CA ILE A 87 9.72 -8.54 0.21
C ILE A 87 11.05 -9.03 0.79
N GLU A 88 11.92 -9.62 -0.03
CA GLU A 88 13.26 -10.05 0.36
C GLU A 88 14.09 -8.87 0.88
N GLU A 89 14.01 -7.72 0.23
CA GLU A 89 14.71 -6.51 0.62
C GLU A 89 14.17 -5.93 1.94
N ILE A 90 12.85 -6.04 2.19
CA ILE A 90 12.22 -5.68 3.48
C ILE A 90 12.69 -6.61 4.60
N VAL A 91 12.72 -7.92 4.36
CA VAL A 91 13.16 -8.91 5.35
C VAL A 91 14.64 -8.70 5.67
N GLU A 92 15.48 -8.45 4.67
CA GLU A 92 16.88 -8.11 4.86
C GLU A 92 17.07 -6.78 5.59
N ASP A 93 16.32 -5.74 5.24
CA ASP A 93 16.43 -4.45 5.89
C ASP A 93 15.94 -4.52 7.34
N LYS A 94 14.89 -5.27 7.64
CA LYS A 94 14.47 -5.58 9.02
C LYS A 94 15.55 -6.39 9.77
N ARG A 95 16.17 -7.39 9.14
CA ARG A 95 17.35 -8.10 9.69
C ARG A 95 18.52 -7.13 9.94
N ARG A 96 18.72 -6.13 9.06
CA ARG A 96 19.75 -5.08 9.18
C ARG A 96 19.37 -4.00 10.22
N ARG A 97 18.09 -3.72 10.45
CA ARG A 97 17.51 -2.77 11.41
C ARG A 97 17.40 -3.30 12.85
N LYS A 98 18.16 -4.33 13.24
CA LYS A 98 18.53 -4.60 14.65
C LYS A 98 19.25 -3.42 15.36
N CYS A 99 19.25 -2.24 14.75
CA CYS A 99 20.04 -1.07 15.07
C CYS A 99 19.17 0.18 14.93
N ARG A 100 18.81 0.78 16.06
CA ARG A 100 18.09 2.06 16.09
C ARG A 100 18.89 3.13 15.34
N TRP A 101 18.23 4.00 14.57
CA TRP A 101 18.89 5.01 13.73
C TRP A 101 19.89 5.89 14.50
N LYS A 102 19.53 6.25 15.74
CA LYS A 102 20.38 7.00 16.70
C LYS A 102 21.71 6.30 17.04
N TYR A 103 21.81 4.98 16.90
CA TYR A 103 22.98 4.18 17.30
C TYR A 103 23.61 3.43 16.12
N ARG A 104 23.39 3.92 14.89
CA ARG A 104 23.81 3.24 13.66
C ARG A 104 25.33 3.06 13.58
N ARG A 105 26.13 4.01 14.08
CA ARG A 105 27.60 3.92 14.08
C ARG A 105 28.09 2.83 15.03
N GLU A 106 27.57 2.82 16.25
CA GLU A 106 27.92 1.88 17.32
C GLU A 106 27.51 0.46 16.96
N CYS A 107 26.34 0.32 16.34
CA CYS A 107 25.91 -0.94 15.75
C CYS A 107 26.86 -1.49 14.69
N ARG A 108 27.27 -0.65 13.72
CA ARG A 108 28.25 -1.04 12.69
C ARG A 108 29.59 -1.44 13.31
N ARG A 109 30.03 -0.69 14.33
CA ARG A 109 31.25 -1.00 15.10
C ARG A 109 31.14 -2.33 15.83
N CYS A 110 29.98 -2.59 16.44
CA CYS A 110 29.69 -3.85 17.13
C CYS A 110 29.70 -5.05 16.18
N ARG A 111 29.04 -4.93 15.01
CA ARG A 111 29.06 -5.99 13.98
C ARG A 111 30.48 -6.29 13.50
N LYS A 112 31.26 -5.27 13.17
CA LYS A 112 32.68 -5.45 12.76
C LYS A 112 33.50 -6.11 13.86
N LYS A 113 33.31 -5.72 15.14
CA LYS A 113 34.01 -6.30 16.29
C LYS A 113 33.70 -7.80 16.47
N CYS A 114 32.43 -8.19 16.39
CA CYS A 114 32.03 -9.58 16.61
C CYS A 114 32.30 -10.46 15.39
N SER A 115 32.18 -9.93 14.17
CA SER A 115 32.48 -10.67 12.93
C SER A 115 33.94 -11.12 12.86
N LYS A 116 34.89 -10.33 13.38
CA LYS A 116 36.30 -10.75 13.53
C LYS A 116 36.49 -11.99 14.42
N LYS A 117 35.47 -12.34 15.21
CA LYS A 117 35.45 -13.51 16.10
C LYS A 117 34.56 -14.64 15.57
N GLY A 118 34.04 -14.54 14.34
CA GLY A 118 33.05 -15.47 13.82
C GLY A 118 31.67 -15.36 14.48
N MET A 119 31.40 -14.28 15.20
CA MET A 119 30.19 -14.10 16.02
C MET A 119 29.25 -13.04 15.44
N ILE A 120 27.96 -13.14 15.77
CA ILE A 120 26.94 -12.15 15.43
C ILE A 120 26.96 -11.01 16.47
N GLY A 121 27.20 -9.77 16.01
CA GLY A 121 27.18 -8.58 16.86
C GLY A 121 25.79 -7.95 16.99
N VAL A 122 25.27 -7.89 18.21
CA VAL A 122 23.99 -7.28 18.58
C VAL A 122 24.24 -6.07 19.48
N TYR A 123 23.75 -4.89 19.09
CA TYR A 123 23.86 -3.69 19.92
C TYR A 123 22.52 -3.43 20.62
N GLN A 124 22.50 -3.59 21.94
CA GLN A 124 21.29 -3.48 22.76
C GLN A 124 21.64 -2.75 24.07
N HIS A 125 20.74 -1.91 24.59
CA HIS A 125 20.97 -1.13 25.83
C HIS A 125 22.31 -0.36 25.84
N LYS A 126 22.69 0.25 24.72
CA LYS A 126 23.98 0.95 24.54
C LYS A 126 25.23 0.06 24.74
N LYS A 127 25.10 -1.26 24.64
CA LYS A 127 26.18 -2.24 24.77
C LYS A 127 26.27 -3.12 23.53
N CYS A 128 27.49 -3.55 23.21
CA CYS A 128 27.74 -4.52 22.15
C CYS A 128 27.83 -5.93 22.74
N ILE A 129 27.02 -6.85 22.22
CA ILE A 129 26.93 -8.26 22.63
C ILE A 129 27.32 -9.10 21.43
N CYS A 130 28.34 -9.95 21.55
CA CYS A 130 28.68 -10.94 20.53
C CYS A 130 28.02 -12.27 20.90
N LYS A 131 27.25 -12.84 19.98
CA LYS A 131 26.59 -14.14 20.12
C LYS A 131 27.17 -15.13 19.11
N ASN A 132 27.30 -16.39 19.51
CA ASN A 132 27.62 -17.48 18.58
C ASN A 132 26.45 -17.73 17.63
#